data_AF-A0A965V844-F1
#
_entry.id   AF-A0A965V844-F1
#
_cell.length_a   1.000
_cell.length_b   1.000
_cell.length_c   1.000
_cell.angle_alpha   90.00
_cell.angle_beta   90.00
_cell.angle_gamma   90.00
#
_symmetry.space_group_name_H-M   'P 1'
#
loop_
_entity.id
_entity.type
_entity.pdbx_description
1 polymer ?
#
loop_
_entity_poly.entity_id
_entity_poly.type
_entity_poly.pdbx_seq_one_letter_code
_entity_poly.pdbx_strand_id
1 'polypeptide(L)' 'MKIGMVLYPTFGGSGVVGTELGKALALKGHEIHFITYSQPVRLGSFRENIFYHEVVVSDYPLFEFQPYETELASKMVDV' A
#
# COMPACT_ATOMS: atom_id res chain seq x y z
N MET A 1 -13.64 3.38 -10.56
CA MET A 1 -12.32 3.07 -11.21
C MET A 1 -11.51 2.22 -10.25
N LYS A 2 -10.57 1.42 -10.76
CA LYS A 2 -9.58 0.69 -9.94
C LYS A 2 -8.31 1.53 -9.81
N ILE A 3 -7.82 1.74 -8.58
CA ILE A 3 -6.72 2.66 -8.28
C ILE A 3 -5.70 1.97 -7.37
N GLY A 4 -4.47 1.81 -7.85
CA GLY A 4 -3.33 1.39 -7.03
C GLY A 4 -2.74 2.56 -6.25
N MET A 5 -2.49 2.36 -4.96
CA MET A 5 -1.89 3.35 -4.07
C MET A 5 -0.63 2.80 -3.40
N VAL A 6 0.52 3.39 -3.75
CA VAL A 6 1.82 3.11 -3.16
C VAL A 6 2.20 4.28 -2.27
N LEU A 7 2.49 4.02 -1.00
CA LEU A 7 2.88 5.02 -0.01
C LEU A 7 3.71 4.40 1.11
N TYR A 8 4.33 5.23 1.95
CA TYR A 8 4.94 4.76 3.19
C TYR A 8 3.85 4.58 4.27
N PRO A 9 3.58 3.36 4.75
CA PRO A 9 2.49 3.04 5.67
C PRO A 9 2.84 3.40 7.13
N THR A 10 3.31 4.62 7.39
CA THR A 10 3.81 5.05 8.70
C THR A 10 3.08 6.30 9.22
N PHE A 11 3.32 6.65 10.48
CA PHE A 11 2.90 7.92 11.08
C PHE A 11 3.74 9.09 10.54
N GLY A 12 3.49 9.47 9.30
CA GLY A 12 4.03 10.67 8.65
C GLY A 12 2.93 11.43 7.91
N GLY A 13 3.18 12.70 7.58
CA GLY A 13 2.18 13.56 6.92
C GLY A 13 1.66 12.95 5.60
N SER A 14 2.56 12.47 4.74
CA SER A 14 2.18 11.89 3.44
C SER A 14 1.44 10.56 3.57
N GLY A 15 1.89 9.65 4.45
CA GLY A 15 1.23 8.35 4.66
C GLY A 15 -0.20 8.49 5.18
N VAL A 16 -0.42 9.41 6.12
CA VAL A 16 -1.75 9.72 6.65
C VAL A 16 -2.65 10.33 5.58
N VAL A 17 -2.15 11.32 4.83
CA VAL A 17 -2.92 11.96 3.75
C VAL A 17 -3.28 10.95 2.66
N GLY A 18 -2.34 10.10 2.25
CA GLY A 18 -2.59 9.07 1.25
C GLY A 18 -3.64 8.05 1.71
N THR A 19 -3.60 7.64 2.98
CA THR A 19 -4.60 6.71 3.53
C THR A 19 -6.00 7.32 3.58
N GLU A 20 -6.13 8.58 4.02
CA GLU A 20 -7.43 9.27 4.05
C GLU A 20 -7.97 9.56 2.63
N LEU A 21 -7.08 9.89 1.69
CA LEU A 21 -7.46 10.04 0.28
C LEU A 21 -8.03 8.73 -0.28
N GLY A 22 -7.37 7.60 -0.05
CA GLY A 22 -7.88 6.30 -0.48
C GLY A 22 -9.24 5.98 0.14
N LYS A 23 -9.42 6.24 1.44
CA LYS A 23 -10.73 6.09 2.10
C LYS A 23 -11.82 6.96 1.47
N ALA A 24 -11.51 8.22 1.15
CA ALA A 24 -12.45 9.12 0.52
C ALA A 24 -12.81 8.70 -0.91
N LEU A 25 -11.85 8.16 -1.67
CA LEU A 25 -12.11 7.63 -3.01
C LEU A 25 -12.92 6.33 -2.96
N ALA A 26 -12.66 5.45 -2.00
CA ALA A 26 -13.45 4.24 -1.79
C ALA A 26 -14.93 4.54 -1.51
N LEU A 27 -15.21 5.55 -0.68
CA LEU A 27 -16.56 6.04 -0.40
C LEU A 27 -17.28 6.60 -1.64
N LYS A 28 -16.53 7.02 -2.66
CA LYS A 28 -17.06 7.48 -3.95
C LYS A 28 -17.26 6.33 -4.95
N GLY A 29 -17.09 5.07 -4.53
CA GLY A 29 -17.28 3.89 -5.37
C GLY A 29 -16.07 3.50 -6.21
N HIS A 30 -14.87 3.97 -5.87
CA HIS A 30 -13.63 3.50 -6.48
C HIS A 30 -13.07 2.28 -5.73
N GLU A 31 -12.53 1.30 -6.45
CA GLU A 31 -11.79 0.19 -5.86
C GLU A 31 -10.36 0.64 -5.59
N ILE A 32 -9.94 0.63 -4.33
CA ILE A 32 -8.63 1.11 -3.88
C ILE A 32 -7.77 -0.07 -3.48
N HIS A 33 -6.59 -0.17 -4.07
CA HIS A 33 -5.63 -1.22 -3.82
C HIS A 33 -4.39 -0.59 -3.18
N PHE A 34 -4.26 -0.70 -1.85
CA PHE A 34 -3.05 -0.29 -1.16
C PHE A 34 -1.96 -1.36 -1.34
N ILE A 35 -0.81 -0.96 -1.88
CA ILE A 35 0.32 -1.85 -2.16
C ILE A 35 1.51 -1.33 -1.32
N THR A 36 1.68 -1.89 -0.12
CA THR A 36 2.64 -1.39 0.89
C THR A 36 3.18 -2.54 1.75
N TYR A 37 4.39 -2.38 2.30
CA TYR A 37 5.04 -3.41 3.14
C TYR A 37 4.37 -3.66 4.50
N SER A 38 3.42 -2.82 4.90
CA SER A 38 2.57 -3.03 6.07
C SER A 38 1.25 -2.31 5.86
N GLN A 39 0.25 -2.60 6.69
CA GLN A 39 -1.06 -1.97 6.57
C GLN A 39 -0.94 -0.44 6.79
N PRO A 40 -1.50 0.40 5.88
CA PRO A 40 -1.48 1.84 6.05
C PRO A 40 -2.07 2.30 7.39
N VAL A 41 -1.35 3.19 8.06
CA VAL A 41 -1.78 3.78 9.33
C VAL A 41 -3.10 4.56 9.13
N ARG A 42 -4.04 4.42 10.07
CA ARG A 42 -5.43 4.94 10.02
C ARG A 42 -6.37 4.31 8.99
N LEU A 43 -5.97 3.21 8.35
CA LEU A 43 -6.89 2.44 7.51
C LEU A 43 -8.06 1.89 8.34
N GLY A 44 -7.76 1.38 9.53
CA GLY A 44 -8.73 0.93 10.52
C GLY A 44 -9.32 -0.44 10.18
N SER A 45 -10.60 -0.62 10.47
CA SER A 45 -11.34 -1.85 10.19
C SER A 45 -11.62 -2.05 8.70
N PHE A 46 -12.16 -3.22 8.36
CA PHE A 46 -12.68 -3.52 7.03
C PHE A 46 -13.57 -2.39 6.47
N ARG A 47 -13.37 -2.10 5.18
CA ARG A 47 -14.14 -1.13 4.39
C ARG A 47 -14.40 -1.72 3.03
N GLU A 48 -15.62 -1.53 2.53
CA GLU A 48 -15.98 -1.89 1.16
C GLU A 48 -15.10 -1.12 0.16
N ASN A 49 -14.76 -1.77 -0.96
CA ASN A 49 -13.92 -1.22 -2.03
C ASN A 49 -12.48 -0.88 -1.64
N ILE A 50 -11.98 -1.39 -0.51
CA ILE A 50 -10.57 -1.25 -0.11
C ILE A 50 -9.92 -2.63 -0.01
N PHE A 51 -8.80 -2.77 -0.70
CA PHE A 51 -7.97 -3.97 -0.73
C PHE A 51 -6.55 -3.61 -0.27
N TYR A 52 -5.93 -4.55 0.44
CA TYR A 52 -4.55 -4.41 0.91
C TYR A 52 -3.72 -5.56 0.34
N HIS A 53 -2.58 -5.19 -0.25
CA HIS A 53 -1.61 -6.10 -0.85
C HIS A 53 -0.27 -5.85 -0.17
N GLU A 54 0.14 -6.80 0.66
CA GLU A 54 1.40 -6.71 1.37
C GLU A 54 2.58 -6.95 0.42
N VAL A 55 3.57 -6.05 0.50
CA VAL A 55 4.86 -6.22 -0.17
C VAL A 55 5.81 -6.87 0.83
N VAL A 56 6.10 -8.16 0.62
CA VAL A 56 7.02 -8.90 1.48
C VAL A 56 8.44 -8.54 1.10
N VAL A 57 9.21 -8.07 2.08
CA VAL A 57 10.62 -7.73 1.88
C VAL A 57 11.49 -8.88 2.35
N SER A 58 12.26 -9.45 1.43
CA SER A 58 13.16 -10.55 1.72
C SER A 58 14.48 -10.02 2.29
N ASP A 59 14.90 -10.56 3.44
CA ASP A 59 16.25 -10.36 3.97
C ASP A 59 17.19 -11.36 3.31
N TYR A 60 17.90 -10.92 2.27
CA TYR A 60 18.73 -11.78 1.43
C TYR A 60 20.20 -11.32 1.47
N PRO A 61 21.15 -12.18 1.92
CA PRO A 61 22.54 -11.77 2.21
C PRO A 61 23.33 -11.18 1.04
N LEU A 62 22.87 -11.35 -0.21
CA LEU A 62 23.51 -10.76 -1.39
C LEU A 62 23.32 -9.24 -1.45
N PHE A 63 22.21 -8.72 -0.92
CA PHE A 63 21.91 -7.30 -1.01
C PHE A 63 22.39 -6.55 0.25
N GLU A 64 23.14 -5.48 0.04
CA GLU A 64 23.59 -4.58 1.12
C GLU A 64 22.41 -3.82 1.76
N PHE A 65 21.38 -3.53 0.97
CA PHE A 65 20.12 -2.96 1.41
C PHE A 65 18.96 -3.82 0.91
N GLN A 66 17.88 -3.90 1.69
CA GLN A 66 16.70 -4.67 1.29
C GLN A 66 16.18 -4.20 -0.08
N PRO A 67 15.90 -5.13 -1.04
CA PRO A 67 15.53 -4.79 -2.41
C PRO A 67 14.03 -4.42 -2.53
N TYR A 68 13.55 -3.54 -1.65
CA TYR A 68 12.13 -3.22 -1.51
C TYR A 68 11.49 -2.75 -2.82
N GLU A 69 12.20 -1.95 -3.62
CA GLU A 69 11.68 -1.42 -4.88
C GLU A 69 11.43 -2.52 -5.92
N THR A 70 12.25 -3.58 -5.91
CA THR A 70 12.08 -4.71 -6.83
C THR A 70 10.87 -5.55 -6.43
N GLU A 71 10.73 -5.85 -5.13
CA GLU A 71 9.58 -6.57 -4.60
C GLU A 71 8.27 -5.79 -4.80
N LEU A 72 8.32 -4.46 -4.58
CA LEU A 72 7.21 -3.56 -4.83
C LEU A 72 6.80 -3.57 -6.30
N ALA A 73 7.75 -3.42 -7.23
CA ALA A 73 7.47 -3.44 -8.66
C ALA A 73 6.86 -4.78 -9.09
N SER A 74 7.39 -5.90 -8.58
CA SER A 74 6.82 -7.23 -8.82
C SER A 74 5.38 -7.31 -8.30
N LYS A 75 5.13 -6.82 -7.08
CA LYS A 75 3.79 -6.85 -6.51
C LYS A 75 2.80 -5.97 -7.26
N MET A 76 3.23 -4.83 -7.80
CA MET A 76 2.39 -3.96 -8.63
C MET A 76 1.97 -4.61 -9.95
N VAL A 77 2.75 -5.55 -10.50
CA VAL A 77 2.41 -6.29 -11.72
C VAL A 77 1.45 -7.46 -11.43
N ASP A 78 1.53 -8.04 -10.23
CA ASP A 78 0.68 -9.14 -9.76
C ASP A 78 -0.77 -8.71 -9.44
N VAL A 79 -0.96 -7.46 -9.02
CA VAL A 79 -2.26 -6.87 -8.61
C VAL A 79 -3.07 -6.34 -9.78
#